data_AF-A0A6H0G079-F1
#
_entry.id   AF-A0A6H0G079-F1
#
_cell.length_a   1.000
_cell.length_b   1.000
_cell.length_c   1.000
_cell.angle_alpha   90.00
_cell.angle_beta   90.00
_cell.angle_gamma   90.00
#
_symmetry.space_group_name_H-M   'P 1'
#
loop_
_entity.id
_entity.type
_entity.pdbx_description
1 polymer ?
#
loop_
_entity_poly.entity_id
_entity_poly.type
_entity_poly.pdbx_seq_one_letter_code
_entity_poly.pdbx_strand_id
1 'polypeptide(L)'
;MYSIYIIKQDNQPVYVTAHTIHPSMSDKDKLGILMSLATIPLNVLRAYTQHKESISVSTYKTDITNELEANREVLEALNTFNNTTIERSINESTIKPEIFEIKKCSRKRAKKVS
;
A
#
# COMPACT_ATOMS: atom_id res chain seq x y z
N MET A 1 -6.49 18.81 -18.39
CA MET A 1 -6.65 18.91 -16.93
C MET A 1 -5.97 17.72 -16.31
N TYR A 2 -5.27 17.92 -15.20
CA TYR A 2 -4.63 16.86 -14.44
C TYR A 2 -5.69 15.99 -13.76
N SER A 3 -5.35 14.73 -13.62
CA SER A 3 -6.11 13.74 -12.86
C SER A 3 -5.12 12.93 -12.02
N ILE A 4 -5.58 12.50 -10.86
CA ILE A 4 -4.80 11.74 -9.90
C ILE A 4 -5.17 10.27 -10.05
N TYR A 5 -4.14 9.46 -10.22
CA TYR A 5 -4.24 8.03 -10.41
C TYR A 5 -3.57 7.32 -9.25
N ILE A 6 -4.26 6.30 -8.74
CA ILE A 6 -3.74 5.39 -7.73
C ILE A 6 -3.48 4.06 -8.42
N ILE A 7 -2.22 3.66 -8.46
CA ILE A 7 -1.80 2.34 -8.90
C ILE A 7 -1.86 1.41 -7.70
N LYS A 8 -2.56 0.29 -7.87
CA LYS A 8 -2.74 -0.72 -6.84
C LYS A 8 -2.12 -2.04 -7.29
N GLN A 9 -1.56 -2.76 -6.33
CA GLN A 9 -1.14 -4.15 -6.48
C GLN A 9 -1.92 -4.97 -5.46
N ASP A 10 -2.59 -6.04 -5.90
CA ASP A 10 -3.41 -6.90 -5.02
C ASP A 10 -4.44 -6.08 -4.20
N ASN A 11 -5.08 -5.11 -4.87
CA ASN A 11 -6.01 -4.11 -4.30
C ASN A 11 -5.42 -3.14 -3.25
N GLN A 12 -4.12 -3.18 -2.98
CA GLN A 12 -3.46 -2.23 -2.08
C GLN A 12 -2.81 -1.08 -2.87
N PRO A 13 -2.93 0.19 -2.42
CA PRO A 13 -2.29 1.32 -3.09
C PRO A 13 -0.77 1.24 -2.95
N VAL A 14 -0.06 1.26 -4.07
CA VAL A 14 1.41 1.18 -4.10
C VAL A 14 2.03 2.48 -4.60
N TYR A 15 1.34 3.20 -5.47
CA TYR A 15 1.85 4.45 -6.04
C TYR A 15 0.72 5.40 -6.41
N VAL A 16 0.95 6.69 -6.23
CA VAL A 16 0.00 7.75 -6.57
C VAL A 16 0.72 8.75 -7.47
N THR A 17 0.08 9.15 -8.56
CA THR A 17 0.65 10.12 -9.50
C THR A 17 -0.42 10.97 -10.16
N ALA A 18 -0.04 12.15 -10.62
CA ALA A 18 -0.91 13.06 -11.36
C ALA A 18 -0.46 13.18 -12.81
N HIS A 19 -1.37 12.96 -13.76
CA HIS A 19 -1.10 13.12 -15.18
C HIS A 19 -2.31 13.66 -15.93
N THR A 20 -2.06 14.22 -17.11
CA THR A 20 -3.11 14.59 -18.05
C THR A 20 -3.38 13.40 -18.98
N ILE A 21 -4.36 12.57 -18.62
CA ILE A 21 -4.85 11.48 -19.47
C ILE A 21 -6.35 11.72 -19.71
N HIS A 22 -6.82 11.37 -20.91
CA HIS A 22 -8.23 11.58 -21.26
C HIS A 22 -9.15 10.79 -20.29
N PRO A 23 -10.15 11.43 -19.65
CA PRO A 23 -10.99 10.78 -18.64
C PRO A 23 -11.76 9.56 -19.18
N SER A 24 -12.23 9.61 -20.44
CA SER A 24 -12.99 8.56 -21.12
C SER A 24 -12.18 7.32 -21.49
N MET A 25 -10.86 7.35 -21.30
CA MET A 25 -9.99 6.21 -21.58
C MET A 25 -10.25 5.07 -20.58
N SER A 26 -10.12 3.82 -21.04
CA SER A 26 -10.29 2.66 -20.16
C SER A 26 -9.17 2.61 -19.12
N ASP A 27 -9.44 2.02 -17.95
CA ASP A 27 -8.43 1.90 -16.89
C ASP A 27 -7.24 1.04 -17.34
N LYS A 28 -7.45 0.08 -18.25
CA LYS A 28 -6.37 -0.73 -18.82
C LYS A 28 -5.42 0.10 -19.68
N ASP A 29 -5.97 0.99 -20.49
CA ASP A 29 -5.17 1.88 -21.35
C ASP A 29 -4.47 2.95 -20.53
N LYS A 30 -5.17 3.54 -19.55
CA LYS A 30 -4.57 4.46 -18.57
C LYS A 30 -3.38 3.80 -17.87
N LEU A 31 -3.54 2.57 -17.40
CA LEU A 31 -2.47 1.82 -16.76
C LEU A 31 -1.28 1.60 -17.71
N GLY A 32 -1.54 1.25 -18.98
CA GLY A 32 -0.50 1.10 -20.00
C GLY A 32 0.30 2.39 -20.23
N ILE A 33 -0.39 3.53 -20.33
CA ILE A 33 0.24 4.84 -20.46
C ILE A 33 1.07 5.15 -19.23
N LEU A 34 0.51 5.00 -18.02
CA LEU A 34 1.22 5.28 -16.79
C LEU A 34 2.50 4.46 -16.69
N MET A 35 2.46 3.16 -16.98
CA MET A 35 3.63 2.27 -16.95
C MET A 35 4.69 2.58 -18.00
N SER A 36 4.35 3.36 -19.04
CA SER A 36 5.30 3.82 -20.05
C SER A 36 6.06 5.09 -19.64
N LEU A 37 5.66 5.74 -18.54
CA LEU A 37 6.27 6.98 -18.08
C LEU A 37 7.61 6.74 -17.37
N ALA A 38 8.59 7.58 -17.68
CA ALA A 38 9.91 7.53 -17.05
C ALA A 38 9.91 7.81 -15.54
N THR A 39 8.82 8.38 -15.01
CA THR A 39 8.65 8.71 -13.59
C THR A 39 8.12 7.56 -12.76
N ILE A 40 7.73 6.43 -13.37
CA ILE A 40 7.24 5.27 -12.61
C ILE A 40 8.37 4.63 -11.81
N PRO A 41 8.15 4.36 -10.50
CA PRO A 41 9.10 3.62 -9.70
C PRO A 41 9.41 2.23 -10.27
N LEU A 42 10.69 1.87 -10.29
CA LEU A 42 11.16 0.61 -10.89
C LEU A 42 10.52 -0.65 -10.28
N ASN A 43 10.20 -0.62 -8.99
CA ASN A 43 9.50 -1.72 -8.30
C ASN A 43 8.08 -1.92 -8.84
N VAL A 44 7.34 -0.83 -9.09
CA VAL A 44 6.00 -0.87 -9.67
C VAL A 44 6.06 -1.36 -11.11
N LEU A 45 7.02 -0.86 -11.90
CA LEU A 45 7.21 -1.31 -13.27
C LEU A 45 7.57 -2.80 -13.34
N ARG A 46 8.47 -3.27 -12.47
CA ARG A 46 8.83 -4.69 -12.37
C ARG A 46 7.62 -5.55 -12.06
N ALA A 47 6.83 -5.17 -11.04
CA ALA A 47 5.61 -5.87 -10.69
C ALA A 47 4.63 -5.92 -11.87
N TYR A 48 4.48 -4.82 -12.62
CA TYR A 48 3.62 -4.77 -13.81
C TYR A 48 4.07 -5.74 -14.92
N THR A 49 5.38 -5.85 -15.15
CA THR A 49 5.92 -6.77 -16.16
C THR A 49 5.82 -8.24 -15.78
N GLN A 50 5.88 -8.56 -14.48
CA GLN A 50 5.89 -9.95 -13.98
C GLN A 50 4.49 -10.46 -13.63
N HIS A 51 3.65 -9.60 -13.05
CA HIS A 51 2.34 -9.93 -12.52
C HIS A 51 1.31 -8.87 -12.93
N LYS A 52 1.15 -8.66 -14.23
CA LYS A 52 0.25 -7.62 -14.77
C LYS A 52 -1.18 -7.69 -14.24
N GLU A 53 -1.68 -8.91 -14.00
CA GLU A 53 -3.05 -9.16 -13.55
C GLU A 53 -3.32 -8.68 -12.11
N SER A 54 -2.29 -8.62 -11.26
CA SER A 54 -2.44 -8.10 -9.90
C SER A 54 -2.39 -6.58 -9.84
N ILE A 55 -2.07 -5.90 -10.94
CA ILE A 55 -1.95 -4.45 -11.00
C ILE A 55 -3.18 -3.82 -11.65
N SER A 56 -3.74 -2.84 -10.95
CA SER A 56 -4.84 -2.02 -11.44
C SER A 56 -4.56 -0.54 -11.21
N VAL A 57 -5.28 0.30 -11.94
CA VAL A 57 -5.32 1.75 -11.70
C VAL A 57 -6.74 2.16 -11.36
N SER A 58 -6.87 3.11 -10.44
CA SER A 58 -8.12 3.81 -10.21
C SER A 58 -7.91 5.31 -10.26
N THR A 59 -8.89 6.02 -10.81
CA THR A 59 -8.89 7.49 -10.81
C THR A 59 -9.40 7.98 -9.46
N TYR A 60 -8.63 8.83 -8.79
CA TYR A 60 -8.95 9.39 -7.47
C TYR A 60 -9.65 10.75 -7.58
N LYS A 61 -9.05 11.66 -8.36
CA LYS A 61 -9.55 13.02 -8.59
C LYS A 61 -9.30 13.41 -10.04
N THR A 62 -10.20 14.19 -10.62
CA THR A 62 -10.11 14.66 -12.01
C THR A 62 -10.31 16.17 -12.05
N ASP A 63 -10.23 16.76 -13.24
CA ASP A 63 -10.55 18.16 -13.47
C ASP A 63 -9.70 19.16 -12.65
N ILE A 64 -8.44 18.79 -12.40
CA ILE A 64 -7.48 19.68 -11.75
C ILE A 64 -6.81 20.54 -12.81
N THR A 65 -6.94 21.85 -12.71
CA THR A 65 -6.45 22.79 -13.73
C THR A 65 -4.99 23.19 -13.51
N ASN A 66 -4.48 23.02 -12.30
CA ASN A 66 -3.17 23.49 -11.88
C ASN A 66 -2.28 22.32 -11.43
N GLU A 67 -1.03 22.29 -11.92
CA GLU A 67 -0.04 21.28 -11.54
C GLU A 67 0.34 21.33 -10.05
N LEU A 68 0.46 22.53 -9.47
CA LEU A 68 0.78 22.69 -8.04
C LEU A 68 -0.32 22.11 -7.16
N GLU A 69 -1.58 22.32 -7.54
CA GLU A 69 -2.74 21.75 -6.86
C GLU A 69 -2.73 20.22 -7.01
N ALA A 70 -2.49 19.70 -8.22
CA ALA A 70 -2.40 18.26 -8.45
C ALA A 70 -1.30 17.61 -7.58
N ASN A 71 -0.14 18.26 -7.44
CA ASN A 71 0.96 17.76 -6.61
C ASN A 71 0.62 17.77 -5.11
N ARG A 72 -0.13 18.78 -4.62
CA ARG A 72 -0.61 18.81 -3.24
C ARG A 72 -1.58 17.67 -2.97
N GLU A 73 -2.51 17.44 -3.88
CA GLU A 73 -3.50 16.37 -3.76
C GLU A 73 -2.87 14.97 -3.85
N VAL A 74 -1.81 14.79 -4.65
CA VAL A 74 -1.02 13.54 -4.64
C VAL A 74 -0.44 13.30 -3.24
N LEU A 75 0.11 14.34 -2.60
CA LEU A 75 0.66 14.23 -1.24
C LEU A 75 -0.42 13.91 -0.20
N GLU A 76 -1.59 14.55 -0.30
CA GLU A 76 -2.73 14.27 0.59
C GLU A 76 -3.25 12.83 0.43
N ALA A 77 -3.34 12.35 -0.81
CA ALA A 77 -3.72 10.98 -1.11
C ALA A 77 -2.71 9.99 -0.49
N LEU A 78 -1.40 10.24 -0.65
CA LEU A 78 -0.35 9.44 -0.02
C LEU A 78 -0.47 9.39 1.51
N ASN A 79 -0.67 10.55 2.15
CA ASN A 79 -0.85 10.63 3.61
C ASN A 79 -2.07 9.83 4.06
N THR A 80 -3.17 9.90 3.31
CA THR A 80 -4.39 9.14 3.59
C THR A 80 -4.11 7.64 3.60
N PHE A 81 -3.43 7.12 2.58
CA PHE A 81 -3.11 5.68 2.47
C PHE A 81 -2.14 5.20 3.53
N ASN A 82 -1.13 6.01 3.86
CA ASN A 82 -0.19 5.67 4.92
C ASN A 82 -0.89 5.60 6.28
N ASN A 83 -1.75 6.56 6.60
CA ASN A 83 -2.50 6.56 7.85
C ASN A 83 -3.52 5.41 7.95
N THR A 84 -4.22 5.08 6.85
CA THR A 84 -5.13 3.92 6.84
C THR A 84 -4.37 2.60 7.02
N THR A 85 -3.18 2.47 6.43
CA THR A 85 -2.34 1.28 6.59
C THR A 85 -1.87 1.11 8.03
N ILE A 86 -1.47 2.21 8.68
CA ILE A 86 -1.07 2.21 10.09
C ILE A 86 -2.27 1.85 10.99
N GLU A 87 -3.42 2.49 10.83
CA GLU A 87 -4.61 2.19 11.65
C GLU A 87 -5.10 0.75 11.47
N ARG A 88 -5.07 0.22 10.24
CA ARG A 88 -5.44 -1.17 9.97
C ARG A 88 -4.48 -2.16 10.62
N SER A 89 -3.17 -1.89 10.58
CA SER A 89 -2.16 -2.73 11.23
C SER A 89 -2.33 -2.78 12.75
N ILE A 90 -2.74 -1.67 13.37
CA ILE A 90 -3.01 -1.60 14.81
C ILE A 90 -4.28 -2.39 15.15
N ASN A 91 -5.34 -2.27 14.36
CA ASN A 91 -6.61 -2.93 14.61
C ASN A 91 -6.61 -4.45 14.33
N GLU A 92 -5.81 -4.92 13.36
CA GLU A 92 -5.60 -6.36 13.13
C GLU A 92 -4.72 -7.00 14.22
N SER A 93 -3.91 -6.20 14.93
CA SER A 93 -3.18 -6.64 16.12
C SER A 93 -4.06 -6.62 17.39
N THR A 94 -5.18 -7.35 17.38
CA THR A 94 -5.79 -7.79 18.66
C THR A 94 -4.89 -8.86 19.25
N ILE A 95 -3.74 -8.44 19.81
CA ILE A 95 -2.86 -9.30 20.59
C ILE A 95 -3.67 -9.69 21.82
N LYS A 96 -4.30 -10.88 21.79
CA LYS A 96 -4.70 -11.54 23.03
C LYS A 96 -3.41 -11.73 23.82
N PRO A 97 -3.27 -11.19 25.04
CA PRO A 97 -2.14 -11.54 25.87
C PRO A 97 -2.31 -13.03 26.18
N GLU A 98 -1.56 -13.88 25.46
CA GLU A 98 -1.35 -15.25 25.89
C GLU A 98 -0.51 -15.14 27.15
N ILE A 99 -1.17 -15.17 28.31
CA ILE A 99 -0.50 -15.31 29.60
C ILE A 99 0.14 -16.69 29.55
N PHE A 100 1.42 -16.73 29.18
CA PHE A 100 2.24 -17.92 29.37
C PHE A 100 2.38 -18.14 30.88
N GLU A 101 1.51 -18.98 31.45
CA GLU A 101 1.72 -19.52 32.78
C GLU A 101 3.04 -20.28 32.79
N ILE A 102 4.07 -19.66 33.37
CA ILE A 102 5.35 -20.31 33.63
C ILE A 102 5.05 -21.44 34.63
N LYS A 103 4.95 -22.68 34.15
CA LYS A 103 4.91 -23.86 35.03
C LYS A 103 6.18 -23.85 35.88
N LYS A 104 6.05 -23.55 37.17
CA LYS A 104 7.13 -23.64 38.14
C LYS A 104 7.66 -25.08 38.14
N CYS A 105 8.86 -25.28 37.63
CA CYS A 105 9.55 -26.57 37.69
C CYS A 105 9.81 -26.91 39.17
N SER A 106 9.15 -27.96 39.69
CA SER A 106 9.41 -28.40 41.07
C SER A 106 10.79 -29.06 41.12
N ARG A 107 11.69 -28.49 41.94
CA ARG A 107 13.01 -29.10 42.19
C ARG A 107 12.81 -30.31 43.09
N LYS A 108 12.98 -31.52 42.56
CA LYS A 108 13.13 -32.72 43.40
C LYS A 108 14.47 -32.60 44.15
N ARG A 109 14.40 -32.59 45.48
CA ARG A 109 15.56 -32.67 46.38
C ARG A 109 16.29 -34.00 46.13
N ALA A 110 17.55 -33.95 45.72
CA ALA A 110 18.41 -35.13 45.72
C ALA A 110 18.80 -35.44 47.18
N LYS A 111 18.55 -36.68 47.61
CA LYS A 111 18.97 -37.22 48.92
C LYS A 111 20.47 -37.54 48.82
N LYS A 112 21.27 -36.96 49.73
CA LYS A 112 22.70 -37.25 49.85
C LYS A 112 22.85 -38.66 50.43
N VAL A 113 23.54 -39.55 49.71
CA VAL A 113 23.91 -40.88 50.19
C VAL A 113 25.20 -40.72 51.00
N SER A 114 25.19 -41.23 52.22
CA SER A 114 26.33 -41.42 53.11
C SER A 114 26.22 -42.80 53.73
#